data_AF-A0A3M1ZK99-F1
#
_entry.id   AF-A0A3M1ZK99-F1
#
_cell.length_a   1.000
_cell.length_b   1.000
_cell.length_c   1.000
_cell.angle_alpha   90.00
_cell.angle_beta   90.00
_cell.angle_gamma   90.00
#
_symmetry.space_group_name_H-M   'P 1'
#
loop_
_entity.id
_entity.type
_entity.pdbx_description
1 polymer ?
#
loop_
_entity_poly.entity_id
_entity_poly.type
_entity_poly.pdbx_seq_one_letter_code
_entity_poly.pdbx_strand_id
1 'polypeptide(L)' 'TLPGRPDPVNLSEELLRAGLARAIRHFEYPGKDRFLQLERQARSERRGLWAQGPRRGAR' A
#
# COMPACT_ATOMS: atom_id res chain seq x y z
N THR A 1 -15.64 23.34 -0.48
CA THR A 1 -15.56 22.25 0.52
C THR A 1 -16.52 22.55 1.65
N LEU A 2 -17.37 21.60 2.05
CA LEU A 2 -18.26 21.79 3.20
C LEU A 2 -17.42 21.86 4.49
N PRO A 3 -17.68 22.80 5.41
CA PRO A 3 -16.92 22.92 6.65
C PRO A 3 -17.00 21.62 7.46
N GLY A 4 -15.84 21.08 7.85
CA GLY A 4 -15.72 19.84 8.64
C GLY A 4 -15.53 18.56 7.83
N ARG A 5 -15.62 18.58 6.49
CA ARG A 5 -15.29 17.39 5.69
C ARG A 5 -13.77 17.31 5.48
N PRO A 6 -13.11 16.19 5.84
CA PRO A 6 -11.68 16.03 5.57
C PRO A 6 -11.42 16.07 4.07
N ASP A 7 -10.24 16.53 3.69
CA ASP A 7 -9.81 16.54 2.30
C ASP A 7 -9.85 15.13 1.72
N PRO A 8 -10.28 14.97 0.45
CA PRO A 8 -10.29 13.67 -0.20
C PRO A 8 -8.86 13.11 -0.25
N VAL A 9 -8.71 11.86 0.20
CA VAL A 9 -7.44 11.12 0.13
C VAL A 9 -7.44 10.13 -1.02
N ASN A 10 -6.25 9.82 -1.53
CA ASN A 10 -6.09 8.77 -2.51
C ASN A 10 -6.18 7.40 -1.83
N LEU A 11 -7.33 6.73 -1.98
CA LEU A 11 -7.57 5.42 -1.36
C LEU A 11 -6.50 4.38 -1.72
N SER A 12 -5.99 4.39 -2.95
CA SER A 12 -4.94 3.46 -3.36
C SER A 12 -3.63 3.67 -2.57
N GLU A 13 -3.28 4.93 -2.27
CA GLU A 13 -2.11 5.23 -1.43
C GLU A 13 -2.32 4.77 0.02
N GLU A 14 -3.52 4.94 0.57
CA GLU A 14 -3.85 4.50 1.92
C GLU A 14 -3.81 2.97 2.06
N LEU A 15 -4.35 2.25 1.08
CA LEU A 15 -4.28 0.78 1.06
C LEU A 15 -2.84 0.27 1.00
N LEU A 16 -1.98 0.93 0.20
CA LEU A 16 -0.56 0.58 0.13
C LEU A 16 0.16 0.90 1.45
N ARG A 17 -0.09 2.07 2.04
CA ARG A 17 0.51 2.50 3.32
C ARG A 17 0.13 1.58 4.49
N ALA A 18 -1.11 1.08 4.49
CA ALA A 18 -1.59 0.11 5.48
C ALA A 18 -1.07 -1.32 5.22
N GLY A 19 -0.40 -1.56 4.09
CA GLY A 19 0.08 -2.89 3.69
C GLY A 19 -1.05 -3.84 3.29
N LEU A 20 -2.19 -3.32 2.84
CA LEU A 20 -3.37 -4.09 2.44
C LEU A 20 -3.41 -4.38 0.93
N ALA A 21 -2.53 -3.77 0.15
CA ALA A 21 -2.43 -3.94 -1.30
C ALA A 21 -0.97 -4.05 -1.76
N ARG A 22 -0.79 -4.45 -3.02
CA ARG A 22 0.50 -4.45 -3.74
C ARG A 22 0.38 -3.56 -4.97
N ALA A 23 1.44 -2.82 -5.29
CA ALA A 23 1.54 -2.01 -6.49
C ALA A 23 1.77 -2.91 -7.72
N ILE A 24 1.05 -2.61 -8.81
CA ILE A 24 1.25 -3.26 -10.10
C ILE A 24 2.51 -2.67 -10.75
N ARG A 25 3.34 -3.53 -11.33
CA ARG A 25 4.63 -3.15 -11.94
C ARG A 25 4.64 -3.16 -13.46
N HIS A 26 3.64 -3.82 -14.06
CA HIS A 26 3.68 -4.23 -15.48
C HIS A 26 3.38 -3.10 -16.47
N PHE A 27 2.73 -2.02 -16.05
CA PHE A 27 2.44 -0.87 -16.92
C PHE A 27 3.03 0.43 -16.36
N GLU A 28 3.11 1.44 -17.22
CA GLU A 28 3.55 2.79 -16.84
C GLU A 28 2.38 3.59 -16.29
N TYR A 29 2.59 4.22 -15.13
CA TYR A 29 1.62 5.05 -14.44
C TYR A 29 2.35 6.23 -13.80
N PRO A 30 1.89 7.49 -13.95
CA PRO A 30 2.60 8.65 -13.43
C PRO A 30 2.91 8.60 -11.92
N GLY A 31 2.08 7.92 -11.12
CA GLY A 31 2.29 7.74 -9.67
C GLY A 31 2.98 6.43 -9.28
N LYS A 32 3.58 5.69 -10.22
CA LYS A 32 4.16 4.35 -9.99
C LYS A 32 5.22 4.36 -8.91
N ASP A 33 6.16 5.30 -8.97
CA ASP A 33 7.24 5.38 -7.97
C ASP A 33 6.72 5.65 -6.56
N ARG A 34 5.70 6.49 -6.45
CA ARG A 34 5.00 6.77 -5.18
C ARG A 34 4.38 5.49 -4.62
N PHE A 35 3.68 4.73 -5.45
CA PHE A 35 3.02 3.49 -5.02
C PHE A 35 4.04 2.43 -4.61
N LEU A 36 5.14 2.30 -5.36
CA LEU A 36 6.25 1.40 -5.03
C LEU A 36 6.96 1.82 -3.73
N GLN A 37 7.09 3.11 -3.46
CA GLN A 37 7.63 3.60 -2.19
C GLN A 37 6.72 3.26 -1.02
N LEU A 38 5.41 3.46 -1.14
CA LEU A 38 4.44 3.14 -0.08
C LEU A 38 4.38 1.64 0.23
N GLU A 39 4.40 0.78 -0.80
CA GLU A 39 4.50 -0.68 -0.61
C GLU A 39 5.79 -1.06 0.12
N ARG A 40 6.94 -0.50 -0.30
CA ARG A 40 8.24 -0.77 0.33
C ARG A 40 8.23 -0.39 1.80
N GLN A 41 7.64 0.76 2.14
CA GLN A 41 7.52 1.21 3.53
C GLN A 41 6.62 0.28 4.35
N ALA A 42 5.43 -0.05 3.85
CA ALA A 42 4.54 -0.98 4.56
C ALA A 42 5.18 -2.36 4.77
N ARG A 43 6.02 -2.80 3.81
CA ARG A 43 6.78 -4.05 3.91
C ARG A 43 7.90 -3.99 4.96
N SER A 44 8.67 -2.90 5.03
CA SER A 44 9.73 -2.75 6.03
C SER A 44 9.15 -2.67 7.45
N GLU A 45 7.98 -2.06 7.60
CA GLU A 45 7.25 -1.94 8.86
C GLU A 45 6.38 -3.15 9.19
N ARG A 46 6.38 -4.18 8.34
CA ARG A 46 5.60 -5.43 8.53
C ARG A 46 4.11 -5.17 8.76
N ARG A 47 3.51 -4.25 8.00
CA ARG A 47 2.07 -3.95 8.08
C ARG A 47 1.24 -4.91 7.25
N GLY A 48 0.00 -5.17 7.66
CA GLY A 48 -1.01 -5.89 6.87
C GLY A 48 -0.53 -7.24 6.32
N LEU A 49 -0.52 -7.38 5.00
CA LEU A 49 -0.04 -8.54 4.25
C LEU A 49 1.39 -8.96 4.63
N TRP A 50 2.20 -8.05 5.17
CA TRP A 50 3.60 -8.24 5.52
C TRP A 50 3.84 -8.57 7.00
N ALA A 51 2.78 -8.56 7.84
CA ALA A 51 2.89 -8.81 9.27
C ALA A 51 3.38 -10.25 9.57
N GLN A 52 2.85 -11.20 8.81
CA GLN A 52 3.23 -12.60 8.92
C GLN A 52 4.31 -12.89 7.86
N GLY A 53 5.45 -13.44 8.28
CA GLY A 53 6.44 -13.97 7.34
C GLY A 53 5.81 -15.05 6.45
N PRO A 54 6.49 -15.50 5.37
CA PRO A 54 5.96 -16.56 4.53
C PRO A 54 5.49 -17.71 5.42
N ARG A 55 4.22 -18.12 5.28
CA ARG A 55 3.69 -19.28 5.98
C ARG A 55 4.59 -20.47 5.61
N ARG A 56 5.49 -20.85 6.51
CA ARG A 56 6.14 -22.17 6.43
C ARG A 56 5.05 -23.18 6.72
N GLY A 57 4.59 -23.87 5.68
CA GLY A 57 3.72 -25.05 5.81
C GLY A 57 2.36 -24.90 5.14
N ALA A 58 2.31 -25.25 3.87
CA ALA A 58 1.41 -26.31 3.43
C ALA A 58 2.28 -27.24 2.57
N ARG A 59 2.25 -28.53 2.89
CA ARG A 59 3.07 -29.62 2.35
C ARG A 59 3.09 -29.68 0.84
#